data_AF-A0A829QCG3-F1
#
_entry.id   AF-A0A829QCG3-F1
#
_cell.length_a   1.000
_cell.length_b   1.000
_cell.length_c   1.000
_cell.angle_alpha   90.00
_cell.angle_beta   90.00
_cell.angle_gamma   90.00
#
_symmetry.space_group_name_H-M   'P 1'
#
loop_
_entity.id
_entity.type
_entity.pdbx_description
1 polymer ?
#
loop_
_entity_poly.entity_id
_entity_poly.type
_entity_poly.pdbx_seq_one_letter_code
_entity_poly.pdbx_strand_id
1 'polypeptide(L)' 'MMTGPLAPGNETIGDLKRRELTVVAPLVALLLVLGIYPKPLLDIVNPAVEQTLRTVNEKDPPPTVADIALRHGEGEQR' A
#
# COMPACT_ATOMS: atom_id res chain seq x y z
N MET A 1 8.60 -14.11 -20.59
CA MET A 1 7.34 -14.12 -21.38
C MET A 1 6.48 -15.25 -20.84
N MET A 2 5.46 -14.94 -20.03
CA MET A 2 4.70 -15.95 -19.27
C MET A 2 3.41 -16.43 -19.97
N THR A 3 3.05 -15.87 -21.13
CA THR A 3 1.73 -16.10 -21.77
C THR A 3 1.78 -16.82 -23.12
N GLY A 4 2.96 -17.17 -23.64
CA GLY A 4 3.08 -17.85 -24.94
C GLY A 4 2.57 -17.03 -26.14
N PRO A 5 2.55 -17.62 -27.35
CA PRO A 5 2.00 -16.99 -28.54
C PRO A 5 0.48 -16.85 -28.46
N LEU A 6 -0.06 -15.74 -28.98
CA LEU A 6 -1.50 -15.52 -29.07
C LEU A 6 -2.17 -16.66 -29.88
N ALA A 7 -3.26 -17.22 -29.36
CA ALA A 7 -3.99 -18.28 -30.05
C ALA A 7 -4.66 -17.74 -31.35
N PRO A 8 -4.64 -18.49 -32.47
CA PRO A 8 -5.31 -18.10 -33.70
C PRO A 8 -6.81 -17.86 -33.46
N GLY A 9 -7.33 -16.73 -33.93
CA GLY A 9 -8.73 -16.32 -33.72
C GLY A 9 -8.99 -15.45 -32.49
N ASN A 10 -8.01 -15.27 -31.59
CA ASN A 10 -8.13 -14.35 -30.46
C ASN A 10 -7.66 -12.91 -30.76
N GLU A 11 -7.24 -12.64 -32.00
CA GLU A 11 -6.62 -11.38 -32.45
C GLU A 11 -7.54 -10.17 -32.31
N THR A 12 -8.85 -10.40 -32.31
CA THR A 12 -9.89 -9.36 -32.28
C THR A 12 -10.62 -9.28 -30.94
N ILE A 13 -10.28 -10.15 -29.98
CA ILE A 13 -10.87 -10.15 -28.64
C ILE A 13 -10.26 -8.99 -27.85
N GLY A 14 -10.99 -7.88 -27.78
CA GLY A 14 -10.64 -6.76 -26.91
C GLY A 14 -10.96 -7.08 -25.45
N ASP A 15 -10.03 -6.78 -24.55
CA ASP A 15 -10.15 -7.04 -23.11
C ASP A 15 -11.25 -6.16 -22.50
N LEU A 16 -11.11 -4.83 -22.61
CA LEU A 16 -12.03 -3.87 -22.01
C LEU A 16 -12.88 -3.14 -23.05
N LYS A 17 -14.20 -3.34 -22.98
CA LYS A 17 -15.15 -2.49 -23.72
C LYS A 17 -15.27 -1.12 -23.03
N ARG A 18 -15.69 -0.07 -23.77
CA ARG A 18 -15.83 1.29 -23.22
C ARG A 18 -16.62 1.35 -21.90
N ARG A 19 -17.65 0.52 -21.76
CA ARG A 19 -18.49 0.41 -20.54
C ARG A 19 -17.75 -0.21 -19.36
N GLU A 20 -16.86 -1.16 -19.61
CA GLU A 20 -16.08 -1.81 -18.56
C GLU A 20 -14.95 -0.90 -18.11
N LEU A 21 -14.30 -0.21 -19.05
CA LEU A 21 -13.28 0.78 -18.74
C LEU A 21 -13.81 1.89 -17.82
N THR A 22 -15.05 2.37 -18.02
CA THR A 22 -15.66 3.39 -17.14
C THR A 22 -15.88 2.91 -15.70
N VAL A 23 -15.94 1.60 -15.45
CA VAL A 23 -16.09 1.03 -14.10
C VAL A 23 -14.72 0.72 -13.50
N VAL A 24 -13.80 0.16 -14.29
CA VAL A 24 -12.46 -0.24 -13.81
C VAL A 24 -11.57 0.98 -13.57
N ALA A 25 -11.64 1.99 -14.44
CA ALA A 25 -10.82 3.19 -14.33
C ALA A 25 -10.91 3.89 -12.95
N PRO A 26 -12.10 4.17 -12.37
CA PRO A 26 -12.18 4.79 -11.06
C PRO A 26 -11.64 3.88 -9.94
N LEU A 27 -11.82 2.56 -10.03
CA LEU A 27 -11.28 1.62 -9.04
C LEU A 27 -9.75 1.63 -9.03
N VAL A 28 -9.14 1.59 -10.23
CA VAL A 28 -7.68 1.67 -10.38
C VAL A 28 -7.18 3.05 -9.95
N ALA A 29 -7.89 4.12 -10.32
CA ALA A 29 -7.53 5.48 -9.90
C ALA A 29 -7.53 5.61 -8.36
N LEU A 30 -8.55 5.08 -7.67
CA LEU A 30 -8.59 5.05 -6.21
C LEU A 30 -7.42 4.24 -5.63
N LEU A 31 -7.11 3.08 -6.21
CA LEU A 31 -5.96 2.27 -5.77
C LEU A 31 -4.64 3.04 -5.90
N LEU A 32 -4.42 3.74 -7.01
CA LEU A 32 -3.21 4.54 -7.24
C LEU A 32 -3.14 5.74 -6.28
N VAL A 33 -4.24 6.48 -6.13
CA VAL A 33 -4.32 7.62 -5.22
C VAL A 33 -4.06 7.19 -3.79
N LEU A 34 -4.72 6.13 -3.31
CA LEU A 34 -4.52 5.62 -1.96
C LEU A 34 -3.13 4.98 -1.77
N GLY A 35 -2.57 4.38 -2.82
CA GLY A 35 -1.22 3.81 -2.79
C GLY A 35 -0.13 4.88 -2.65
N ILE A 36 -0.29 6.04 -3.30
CA ILE A 36 0.66 7.16 -3.22
C ILE A 36 0.38 8.03 -1.98
N TYR A 37 -0.89 8.30 -1.67
CA TYR A 37 -1.31 9.16 -0.58
C TYR A 37 -2.39 8.48 0.29
N PRO A 38 -1.99 7.60 1.22
CA PRO A 38 -2.92 6.83 2.05
C PRO A 38 -3.58 7.66 3.16
N LYS A 39 -3.07 8.86 3.47
CA LYS A 39 -3.53 9.73 4.56
C LYS A 39 -5.07 9.90 4.65
N PRO A 40 -5.80 10.17 3.55
CA PRO A 40 -7.25 10.35 3.62
C PRO A 40 -7.99 9.11 4.15
N LEU A 41 -7.49 7.91 3.84
CA LEU A 41 -8.03 6.68 4.39
C LEU A 41 -7.60 6.48 5.85
N LEU A 42 -6.31 6.73 6.14
CA LEU A 42 -5.75 6.60 7.49
C LEU A 42 -6.45 7.51 8.51
N ASP A 43 -6.75 8.75 8.15
CA ASP A 43 -7.42 9.70 9.04
C ASP A 43 -8.84 9.23 9.44
N ILE A 44 -9.49 8.42 8.60
CA ILE A 44 -10.81 7.83 8.87
C ILE A 44 -10.70 6.59 9.77
N VAL A 45 -9.69 5.74 9.56
CA VAL A 45 -9.58 4.45 10.26
C VAL A 45 -8.82 4.54 11.59
N ASN A 46 -7.86 5.45 11.72
CA ASN A 46 -7.01 5.61 12.90
C ASN A 46 -7.80 5.77 14.22
N PRO A 47 -8.91 6.54 14.29
CA PRO A 47 -9.69 6.66 15.53
C PRO A 47 -10.19 5.31 16.07
N ALA A 48 -10.64 4.42 15.18
CA ALA A 48 -11.10 3.09 15.56
C ALA A 48 -9.93 2.18 15.99
N VAL A 49 -8.76 2.33 15.35
CA VAL A 49 -7.54 1.62 15.74
C VAL A 49 -7.06 2.05 17.13
N GLU A 50 -7.06 3.36 17.43
CA GLU A 50 -6.69 3.88 18.74
C GLU A 50 -7.59 3.33 19.86
N GLN A 51 -8.90 3.27 19.62
CA GLN A 51 -9.84 2.64 20.56
C GLN A 51 -9.50 1.16 20.81
N THR A 52 -9.07 0.46 19.77
CA THR A 52 -8.70 -0.95 19.85
C THR A 52 -7.42 -1.13 20.67
N LEU A 53 -6.36 -0.35 20.39
CA LEU A 53 -5.08 -0.40 21.11
C LEU A 53 -5.22 -0.04 22.60
N ARG A 54 -6.07 0.93 22.93
CA ARG A 54 -6.38 1.26 24.34
C ARG A 54 -7.08 0.11 25.07
N THR A 55 -7.95 -0.61 24.37
CA THR A 55 -8.66 -1.78 24.94
C THR A 55 -7.70 -2.94 25.19
N VAL A 56 -6.65 -3.08 24.36
CA VAL A 56 -5.66 -4.16 24.46
C VAL A 56 -4.46 -3.80 25.38
N ASN A 57 -4.42 -2.56 25.91
CA ASN A 57 -3.37 -2.05 26.82
C ASN A 57 -1.94 -2.10 26.22
N GLU A 58 -1.82 -1.92 24.91
CA GLU A 58 -0.55 -2.01 24.19
C GLU A 58 -0.03 -0.60 23.89
N LYS A 59 1.09 -0.22 24.56
CA LYS A 59 1.80 1.03 24.29
C LYS A 59 2.61 0.86 23.01
N ASP A 60 2.58 1.88 22.16
CA ASP A 60 3.36 1.95 20.92
C ASP A 60 4.85 1.68 21.23
N PRO A 61 5.46 0.60 20.69
CA PRO A 61 6.85 0.29 20.97
C PRO A 61 7.76 1.38 20.39
N PRO A 62 8.85 1.75 21.09
CA PRO A 62 9.76 2.77 20.61
C PRO A 62 10.38 2.38 19.25
N PRO A 63 10.66 3.37 18.37
CA PRO A 63 11.16 3.11 17.02
C PRO A 63 12.52 2.42 17.05
N THR A 64 12.59 1.18 16.55
CA THR A 64 13.80 0.35 16.51
C THR A 64 14.95 0.97 15.72
N VAL A 65 14.66 1.91 14.81
CA VAL A 65 15.68 2.61 14.00
C VAL A 65 16.52 3.61 14.79
N ALA A 66 16.05 4.09 15.95
CA ALA A 66 16.83 4.99 16.79
C ALA A 66 18.05 4.27 17.42
N ASP A 67 17.92 2.98 17.73
CA ASP A 67 18.97 2.17 18.34
C ASP A 67 20.17 1.95 17.40
N ILE A 68 19.94 1.91 16.09
CA ILE A 68 21.01 1.73 15.09
C ILE A 68 21.84 3.01 14.95
N ALA A 69 21.18 4.18 15.00
CA ALA A 69 21.85 5.49 14.91
C ALA A 69 22.72 5.77 16.14
N LEU A 70 22.28 5.38 17.34
CA LEU A 70 23.04 5.54 18.58
C LEU A 70 24.28 4.64 18.60
N ARG A 71 24.17 3.39 18.12
CA ARG A 71 25.28 2.41 18.11
C ARG A 71 26.34 2.71 17.04
N HIS A 72 25.98 3.41 15.97
CA HIS A 72 26.93 3.79 14.92
C HIS A 72 27.80 5.00 15.32
N GLY A 73 27.32 5.87 16.21
CA GLY A 73 28.08 7.02 16.71
C GLY A 73 29.10 6.70 17.82
N GLU A 74 28.96 5.57 18.51
CA GLU A 74 29.85 5.17 19.62
C GLU A 74 31.15 4.49 19.17
N GLY A 75 31.25 4.09 17.90
CA GLY A 75 32.40 3.36 17.35
C GLY A 75 33.59 4.21 16.88
N GLU A 76 33.45 5.53 16.80
CA GLU A 76 34.46 6.43 16.20
C GLU A 76 35.38 7.12 17.23
N GLN A 77 35.19 6.88 18.53
CA GLN A 77 36.00 7.48 19.61
C GLN A 77 36.95 6.51 20.34
N ARG A 78 37.37 5.40 19.71
CA ARG A 78 38.43 4.52 20.23
C ARG A 78 39.54 4.29 19.23
#